data_AF-A0A7W2NR55-F1
#
_entry.id   AF-A0A7W2NR55-F1
#
_cell.length_a   1.000
_cell.length_b   1.000
_cell.length_c   1.000
_cell.angle_alpha   90.00
_cell.angle_beta   90.00
_cell.angle_gamma   90.00
#
_symmetry.space_group_name_H-M   'P 1'
#
loop_
_entity.id
_entity.type
_entity.pdbx_description
1 polymer ?
#
loop_
_entity_poly.entity_id
_entity_poly.type
_entity_poly.pdbx_seq_one_letter_code
_entity_poly.pdbx_strand_id
1 'polypeptide(L)'
;MEEVLNELSRPIWWVSVVIAGIIINLLSAYTKPALDKVFSKYSKSIKSRNLKKNQELELYISKLEADKDFLNQELFSELRLRSQAIYLLLMGVFIIVPLNMFDIPQLFLIVFLAISAFSFFSSFSAFWAAAKKAANISSVTKT
;
A
#
# COMPACT_ATOMS: atom_id res chain seq x y z
N MET A 1 43.04 3.51 19.30
CA MET A 1 43.03 4.90 18.77
C MET A 1 44.38 5.27 18.17
N GLU A 2 45.50 4.89 18.79
CA GLU A 2 46.85 5.16 18.27
C GLU A 2 47.14 4.47 16.92
N GLU A 3 46.65 3.24 16.70
CA GLU A 3 46.83 2.53 15.43
C GLU A 3 46.12 3.22 14.24
N VAL A 4 44.91 3.73 14.46
CA VAL A 4 44.14 4.47 13.43
C VAL A 4 44.86 5.78 13.07
N LEU A 5 45.37 6.49 14.08
CA LEU A 5 46.16 7.71 13.88
C LEU A 5 47.47 7.42 13.11
N ASN A 6 48.12 6.30 13.41
CA ASN A 6 49.35 5.90 12.72
C ASN A 6 49.09 5.50 11.25
N GLU A 7 47.95 4.90 10.93
CA GLU A 7 47.53 4.62 9.54
C GLU A 7 47.17 5.89 8.76
N LEU A 8 46.48 6.85 9.39
CA LEU A 8 46.11 8.16 8.81
C LEU A 8 47.34 9.04 8.47
N SER A 9 48.44 8.89 9.21
CA SER A 9 49.69 9.61 8.96
C SER A 9 50.53 9.02 7.83
N ARG A 10 50.19 7.85 7.29
CA ARG A 10 50.95 7.23 6.20
C ARG A 10 50.65 7.96 4.88
N PRO A 11 51.66 8.45 4.14
CA PRO A 11 51.45 9.15 2.85
C PRO A 11 50.66 8.32 1.83
N ILE A 12 50.81 6.99 1.87
CA ILE A 12 50.07 6.06 1.00
C ILE A 12 48.54 6.12 1.22
N TRP A 13 48.11 6.42 2.44
CA TRP A 13 46.69 6.57 2.77
C TRP A 13 46.11 7.79 2.05
N TRP A 14 46.80 8.93 2.11
CA TRP A 14 46.41 10.15 1.41
C TRP A 14 46.38 10.00 -0.10
N VAL A 15 47.39 9.33 -0.68
CA VAL A 15 47.42 9.03 -2.13
C VAL A 15 46.22 8.16 -2.54
N SER A 16 45.87 7.16 -1.72
CA SER A 16 44.70 6.30 -1.99
C SER A 16 43.39 7.07 -1.93
N VAL A 17 43.24 7.99 -0.97
CA VAL A 17 42.05 8.87 -0.87
C VAL A 17 41.94 9.80 -2.08
N VAL A 18 43.04 10.39 -2.54
CA VAL A 18 43.05 11.24 -3.74
C VAL A 18 42.69 10.44 -4.99
N ILE A 19 43.26 9.24 -5.16
CA ILE A 19 42.93 8.36 -6.28
C ILE A 19 41.45 7.95 -6.23
N ALA A 20 40.93 7.57 -5.06
CA ALA A 20 39.51 7.27 -4.89
C ALA A 20 38.62 8.48 -5.22
N GLY A 21 39.02 9.69 -4.82
CA GLY A 21 38.33 10.94 -5.16
C GLY A 21 38.28 11.18 -6.68
N ILE A 22 39.39 10.95 -7.40
CA ILE A 22 39.45 11.05 -8.87
C ILE A 22 38.54 10.01 -9.52
N ILE A 23 38.58 8.76 -9.05
CA ILE A 23 37.73 7.68 -9.57
C ILE A 23 36.24 7.99 -9.33
N ILE A 24 35.86 8.46 -8.14
CA ILE A 24 34.48 8.86 -7.83
C ILE A 24 34.03 10.00 -8.73
N ASN A 25 34.88 11.01 -8.94
CA ASN A 25 34.56 12.13 -9.83
C ASN A 25 34.35 11.67 -11.28
N LEU A 26 35.21 10.76 -11.76
CA LEU A 26 35.07 10.16 -13.08
C LEU A 26 33.78 9.32 -13.17
N LEU A 27 33.52 8.44 -12.21
CA LEU A 27 32.30 7.64 -12.15
C LEU A 27 31.04 8.51 -12.06
N SER A 28 31.08 9.63 -11.34
CA SER A 28 29.98 10.58 -11.23
C SER A 28 29.61 11.17 -12.60
N ALA A 29 30.61 11.52 -13.42
CA ALA A 29 30.39 12.03 -14.77
C ALA A 29 29.72 10.99 -15.69
N TYR A 30 30.05 9.70 -15.56
CA TYR A 30 29.46 8.63 -16.36
C TYR A 30 28.12 8.10 -15.83
N THR A 31 27.91 8.12 -14.51
CA THR A 31 26.68 7.60 -13.88
C THR A 31 25.51 8.56 -13.98
N LYS A 32 25.75 9.87 -13.93
CA LYS A 32 24.69 10.90 -14.03
C LYS A 32 23.75 10.73 -15.26
N PRO A 33 24.25 10.63 -16.50
CA PRO A 33 23.36 10.44 -17.67
C PRO A 33 22.68 9.07 -17.69
N ALA A 34 23.27 8.04 -17.07
CA ALA A 34 22.67 6.71 -16.97
C ALA A 34 21.51 6.69 -15.96
N LEU A 35 21.71 7.29 -14.78
CA LEU A 35 20.68 7.43 -13.75
C LEU A 35 19.52 8.28 -14.26
N ASP A 36 19.79 9.42 -14.91
CA ASP A 36 18.73 10.27 -15.48
C ASP A 36 17.88 9.53 -16.52
N LYS A 37 18.47 8.64 -17.33
CA LYS A 37 17.73 7.80 -18.30
C LYS A 37 16.86 6.76 -17.61
N VAL A 38 17.33 6.14 -16.52
CA VAL A 38 16.55 5.15 -15.76
C VAL A 38 15.40 5.82 -15.02
N PHE A 39 15.69 6.91 -14.29
CA PHE A 39 14.67 7.65 -13.55
C PHE A 39 13.65 8.32 -14.46
N SER A 40 14.06 8.85 -15.62
CA SER A 40 13.10 9.42 -16.58
C SER A 40 12.18 8.37 -17.18
N LYS A 41 12.66 7.15 -17.46
CA LYS A 41 11.79 6.04 -17.91
C LYS A 41 10.82 5.60 -16.83
N TYR A 42 11.30 5.45 -15.59
CA TYR A 42 10.47 5.06 -14.46
C TYR A 42 9.40 6.12 -14.16
N SER A 43 9.80 7.39 -14.11
CA SER A 43 8.89 8.53 -13.90
C SER A 43 7.86 8.64 -15.03
N LYS A 44 8.26 8.48 -16.30
CA LYS A 44 7.31 8.44 -17.43
C LYS A 44 6.32 7.28 -17.33
N SER A 45 6.76 6.11 -16.88
CA SER A 45 5.88 4.94 -16.70
C SER A 45 4.86 5.18 -15.57
N ILE A 46 5.29 5.74 -14.44
CA ILE A 46 4.38 6.11 -13.35
C ILE A 46 3.41 7.20 -13.81
N LYS A 47 3.91 8.24 -14.47
CA LYS A 47 3.08 9.34 -14.98
C LYS A 47 2.03 8.83 -15.96
N SER A 48 2.39 7.95 -16.89
CA SER A 48 1.43 7.37 -17.84
C SER A 48 0.40 6.47 -17.16
N ARG A 49 0.80 5.67 -16.17
CA ARG A 49 -0.13 4.87 -15.36
C ARG A 49 -1.10 5.74 -14.56
N ASN A 50 -0.60 6.81 -13.93
CA ASN A 50 -1.44 7.75 -13.18
C ASN A 50 -2.40 8.50 -14.11
N LEU A 51 -1.93 8.91 -15.29
CA LEU A 51 -2.76 9.59 -16.27
C LEU A 51 -3.89 8.68 -16.77
N LYS A 52 -3.61 7.40 -17.05
CA LYS A 52 -4.65 6.41 -17.37
C LYS A 52 -5.66 6.23 -16.24
N LYS A 53 -5.19 6.09 -14.99
CA LYS A 53 -6.07 5.98 -13.83
C LYS A 53 -6.94 7.22 -13.62
N ASN A 54 -6.40 8.41 -13.85
CA ASN A 54 -7.16 9.65 -13.76
C ASN A 54 -8.22 9.72 -14.87
N GLN A 55 -7.88 9.33 -16.10
CA GLN A 55 -8.85 9.24 -17.19
C GLN A 55 -9.96 8.22 -16.91
N GLU A 56 -9.61 7.04 -16.38
CA GLU A 56 -10.59 6.03 -15.96
C GLU A 56 -11.51 6.56 -14.85
N LEU A 57 -10.95 7.30 -13.89
CA LEU A 57 -11.70 7.93 -12.82
C LEU A 57 -12.64 9.02 -13.37
N GLU A 58 -12.16 9.91 -14.22
CA GLU A 58 -12.97 10.96 -14.87
C GLU A 58 -14.12 10.36 -15.68
N LEU A 59 -13.85 9.29 -16.45
CA LEU A 59 -14.89 8.55 -17.16
C LEU A 59 -15.91 7.92 -16.22
N TYR A 60 -15.46 7.36 -15.10
CA TYR A 60 -16.34 6.78 -14.09
C TYR A 60 -17.21 7.84 -13.40
N ILE A 61 -16.65 9.00 -13.05
CA ILE A 61 -17.37 10.15 -12.50
C ILE A 61 -18.41 10.67 -13.50
N SER A 62 -18.02 10.86 -14.76
CA SER A 62 -18.95 11.32 -15.81
C SER A 62 -20.14 10.37 -16.01
N LYS A 63 -19.93 9.06 -15.84
CA LYS A 63 -21.01 8.06 -15.87
C LYS A 63 -21.92 8.17 -14.64
N LEU A 64 -21.35 8.42 -13.46
CA LEU A 64 -22.11 8.64 -12.22
C LEU A 64 -22.99 9.89 -12.30
N GLU A 65 -22.51 10.95 -12.95
CA GLU A 65 -23.29 12.18 -13.16
C GLU A 65 -24.38 12.02 -14.21
N ALA A 66 -24.08 11.31 -15.31
CA ALA A 66 -25.01 11.15 -16.42
C ALA A 66 -26.16 10.17 -16.11
N ASP A 67 -25.92 9.16 -15.28
CA ASP A 67 -26.88 8.08 -15.01
C ASP A 67 -27.18 7.94 -13.50
N LYS A 68 -28.37 8.42 -13.11
CA LYS A 68 -28.86 8.34 -11.73
C LYS A 68 -29.13 6.90 -11.29
N ASP A 69 -29.47 6.00 -12.20
CA ASP A 69 -29.68 4.59 -11.87
C ASP A 69 -28.34 3.89 -11.59
N PHE A 70 -27.30 4.26 -12.34
CA PHE A 70 -25.93 3.80 -12.08
C PHE A 70 -25.43 4.26 -10.69
N LEU A 71 -25.68 5.53 -10.32
CA LEU A 71 -25.37 6.04 -8.98
C LEU A 71 -26.08 5.25 -7.87
N ASN A 72 -27.38 5.00 -8.03
CA ASN A 72 -28.15 4.23 -7.05
C ASN A 72 -27.63 2.81 -6.88
N GLN A 73 -27.34 2.11 -7.99
CA GLN A 73 -26.74 0.77 -7.93
C GLN A 73 -25.40 0.78 -7.19
N GLU A 74 -24.60 1.82 -7.42
CA GLU A 74 -23.29 1.94 -6.79
C GLU A 74 -23.40 2.19 -5.28
N LEU A 75 -24.33 3.04 -4.85
CA LEU A 75 -24.66 3.25 -3.43
C LEU A 75 -25.17 1.97 -2.75
N PHE A 76 -26.05 1.20 -3.39
CA PHE A 76 -26.51 -0.08 -2.85
C PHE A 76 -25.38 -1.10 -2.70
N SER A 77 -24.47 -1.15 -3.68
CA SER A 77 -23.33 -2.04 -3.61
C SER A 77 -22.37 -1.66 -2.47
N GLU A 78 -22.22 -0.36 -2.19
CA GLU A 78 -21.45 0.16 -1.07
C GLU A 78 -22.08 -0.24 0.27
N LEU A 79 -23.40 -0.01 0.41
CA LEU A 79 -24.17 -0.42 1.59
C LEU A 79 -24.07 -1.94 1.82
N ARG A 80 -24.13 -2.74 0.74
CA ARG A 80 -23.96 -4.19 0.81
C ARG A 80 -22.59 -4.56 1.36
N LEU A 81 -21.51 -3.96 0.86
CA LEU A 81 -20.14 -4.23 1.35
C LEU A 81 -19.96 -3.82 2.82
N ARG A 82 -20.50 -2.66 3.22
CA ARG A 82 -20.49 -2.22 4.63
C ARG A 82 -21.25 -3.19 5.51
N SER A 83 -22.45 -3.62 5.10
CA SER A 83 -23.25 -4.60 5.84
C SER A 83 -22.53 -5.93 5.97
N GLN A 84 -21.90 -6.42 4.89
CA GLN A 84 -21.13 -7.67 4.89
C GLN A 84 -19.95 -7.59 5.86
N ALA A 85 -19.22 -6.47 5.89
CA ALA A 85 -18.14 -6.27 6.85
C ALA A 85 -18.66 -6.31 8.30
N ILE A 86 -19.77 -5.61 8.59
CA ILE A 86 -20.39 -5.61 9.92
C ILE A 86 -20.81 -7.03 10.32
N TYR A 87 -21.45 -7.79 9.43
CA TYR A 87 -21.86 -9.17 9.70
C TYR A 87 -20.67 -10.09 9.98
N LEU A 88 -19.59 -10.00 9.19
CA LEU A 88 -18.38 -10.80 9.40
C LEU A 88 -17.69 -10.46 10.73
N LEU A 89 -17.66 -9.17 11.09
CA LEU A 89 -17.12 -8.72 12.37
C LEU A 89 -17.96 -9.26 13.54
N LEU A 90 -19.28 -9.12 13.47
CA LEU A 90 -20.19 -9.65 14.49
C LEU A 90 -20.05 -11.17 14.64
N MET A 91 -19.91 -11.89 13.53
CA MET A 91 -19.72 -13.34 13.53
C MET A 91 -18.39 -13.73 14.18
N GLY A 92 -17.30 -13.02 13.89
CA GLY A 92 -16.00 -13.23 14.55
C GLY A 92 -16.06 -13.00 16.06
N VAL A 93 -16.72 -11.93 16.51
CA VAL A 93 -16.94 -11.65 17.94
C VAL A 93 -17.79 -12.74 18.59
N PHE A 94 -18.88 -13.14 17.93
CA PHE A 94 -19.76 -14.19 18.43
C PHE A 94 -19.08 -15.56 18.53
N ILE A 95 -18.06 -15.83 17.71
CA ILE A 95 -17.23 -17.03 17.84
C ILE A 95 -16.28 -16.91 19.03
N ILE A 96 -15.66 -15.76 19.29
CA ILE A 96 -14.67 -15.58 20.37
C ILE A 96 -15.30 -15.65 21.77
N VAL A 97 -16.46 -15.03 21.97
CA VAL A 97 -17.10 -14.93 23.30
C VAL A 97 -17.33 -16.30 23.95
N PRO A 98 -17.95 -17.30 23.30
CA PRO A 98 -18.17 -18.61 23.89
C PRO A 98 -16.88 -19.41 24.07
N LEU A 99 -15.83 -19.18 23.27
CA LEU A 99 -14.54 -19.87 23.45
C LEU A 99 -13.90 -19.58 24.83
N ASN A 100 -14.22 -18.43 25.43
CA ASN A 100 -13.73 -18.05 26.76
C ASN A 100 -14.59 -18.59 27.91
N MET A 101 -15.80 -19.07 27.61
CA MET A 101 -16.76 -19.54 28.62
C MET A 101 -16.79 -21.08 28.77
N PHE A 102 -16.30 -21.82 27.78
CA PHE A 102 -16.32 -23.29 27.76
C PHE A 102 -14.91 -23.88 27.66
N ASP A 103 -14.63 -24.93 28.44
CA ASP A 103 -13.40 -25.72 28.32
C ASP A 103 -13.45 -26.57 27.04
N ILE A 104 -12.94 -26.00 25.95
CA ILE A 104 -12.90 -26.63 24.64
C ILE A 104 -11.52 -27.28 24.44
N PRO A 105 -11.44 -28.51 23.90
CA PRO A 105 -10.16 -29.15 23.63
C PRO A 105 -9.26 -28.30 22.74
N GLN A 106 -7.96 -28.30 23.03
CA GLN A 106 -6.98 -27.38 22.45
C GLN A 106 -6.94 -27.40 20.90
N LEU A 107 -7.18 -28.56 20.27
CA LEU A 107 -7.28 -28.68 18.81
C LEU A 107 -8.46 -27.88 18.22
N PHE A 108 -9.63 -27.92 18.86
CA PHE A 108 -10.80 -27.17 18.42
C PHE A 108 -10.62 -25.67 18.66
N LEU A 109 -9.98 -25.28 19.76
CA LEU A 109 -9.68 -23.88 20.08
C LEU A 109 -8.83 -23.22 18.98
N ILE A 110 -7.80 -23.91 18.48
CA ILE A 110 -6.95 -23.41 17.38
C ILE A 110 -7.76 -23.21 16.10
N VAL A 111 -8.65 -24.15 15.77
CA VAL A 111 -9.49 -24.08 14.57
C VAL A 111 -10.48 -22.91 14.66
N PHE A 112 -11.16 -22.73 15.80
CA PHE A 112 -12.10 -21.63 15.97
C PHE A 112 -11.41 -20.26 16.00
N LEU A 113 -10.21 -20.15 16.58
CA LEU A 113 -9.39 -18.95 16.50
C LEU A 113 -8.99 -18.61 15.06
N ALA A 114 -8.60 -19.62 14.27
CA ALA A 114 -8.25 -19.43 12.86
C ALA A 114 -9.45 -18.93 12.04
N ILE A 115 -10.63 -19.51 12.25
CA ILE A 115 -11.89 -19.07 11.61
C ILE A 115 -12.22 -17.63 12.00
N SER A 116 -12.11 -17.29 13.29
CA SER A 116 -12.36 -15.93 13.77
C SER A 116 -11.38 -14.92 13.16
N ALA A 117 -10.08 -15.23 13.18
CA ALA A 117 -9.05 -14.38 12.57
C ALA A 117 -9.30 -14.16 11.08
N PHE A 118 -9.72 -15.20 10.35
CA PHE A 118 -10.09 -15.10 8.94
C PHE A 118 -11.32 -14.20 8.72
N SER A 119 -12.35 -14.32 9.58
CA SER A 119 -13.53 -13.44 9.55
C SER A 119 -13.17 -11.97 9.81
N PHE A 120 -12.25 -11.69 10.74
CA PHE A 120 -11.76 -10.33 10.97
C PHE A 120 -10.98 -9.78 9.78
N PHE A 121 -10.10 -10.60 9.19
CA PHE A 121 -9.30 -10.18 8.03
C PHE A 121 -10.19 -9.89 6.80
N SER A 122 -11.15 -10.76 6.53
CA SER A 122 -12.12 -10.57 5.44
C SER A 122 -13.01 -9.34 5.69
N SER A 123 -13.49 -9.13 6.92
CA SER A 123 -14.20 -7.90 7.31
C SER A 123 -13.37 -6.63 7.04
N PHE A 124 -12.10 -6.63 7.44
CA PHE A 124 -11.22 -5.49 7.21
C PHE A 124 -11.03 -5.18 5.73
N SER A 125 -10.82 -6.22 4.90
CA SER A 125 -10.70 -6.06 3.45
C SER A 125 -11.98 -5.52 2.80
N ALA A 126 -13.16 -6.00 3.25
CA ALA A 126 -14.45 -5.56 2.75
C ALA A 126 -14.74 -4.10 3.14
N PHE A 127 -14.39 -3.71 4.37
CA PHE A 127 -14.50 -2.32 4.84
C PHE A 127 -13.56 -1.40 4.06
N TRP A 128 -12.33 -1.82 3.80
CA TRP A 128 -11.38 -1.05 2.99
C TRP A 128 -11.85 -0.85 1.55
N ALA A 129 -12.44 -1.89 0.95
CA ALA A 129 -13.05 -1.80 -0.37
C ALA A 129 -14.25 -0.83 -0.38
N ALA A 130 -15.12 -0.88 0.64
CA ALA A 130 -16.22 0.06 0.80
C ALA A 130 -15.74 1.50 1.01
N ALA A 131 -14.69 1.72 1.82
CA ALA A 131 -14.13 3.04 2.08
C ALA A 131 -13.53 3.69 0.82
N LYS A 132 -12.81 2.91 0.01
CA LYS A 132 -12.30 3.36 -1.30
C LYS A 132 -13.44 3.77 -2.23
N LYS A 133 -14.51 2.98 -2.25
CA LYS A 133 -15.69 3.22 -3.07
C LYS A 133 -16.43 4.49 -2.65
N ALA A 134 -16.61 4.67 -1.34
CA ALA A 134 -17.20 5.87 -0.74
C ALA A 134 -16.40 7.14 -1.07
N ALA A 135 -15.07 7.08 -1.01
CA ALA A 135 -14.20 8.21 -1.32
C ALA A 135 -14.41 8.70 -2.76
N ASN A 136 -14.49 7.78 -3.72
CA ASN A 136 -14.73 8.10 -5.14
C ASN A 136 -16.13 8.68 -5.41
N ILE A 137 -17.16 8.23 -4.67
CA ILE A 137 -18.52 8.78 -4.81
C ILE A 137 -18.59 10.18 -4.18
N SER A 138 -17.96 10.38 -3.02
CA SER A 138 -17.97 11.67 -2.31
C SER A 138 -17.32 12.82 -3.08
N SER A 139 -16.39 12.53 -3.99
CA SER A 139 -15.81 13.54 -4.89
C SER A 139 -16.79 14.04 -5.95
N VAL A 140 -17.79 13.25 -6.32
CA VAL A 140 -18.81 13.62 -7.33
C VAL A 140 -19.93 14.44 -6.71
N THR A 141 -20.32 14.12 -5.47
CA THR A 141 -21.42 14.82 -4.77
C THR A 141 -21.02 16.18 -4.19
N LYS A 142 -19.73 16.53 -4.19
CA LYS A 142 -19.19 17.80 -3.65
C LYS A 142 -19.00 18.89 -4.70
N THR A 143 -19.16 18.57 -5.99
CA THR A 143 -19.28 19.51 -7.11
C THR A 143 -20.73 19.86 -7.34
#